data_AF-A0A3E0HPV8-F1
#
_entry.id   AF-A0A3E0HPV8-F1
#
_cell.length_a   1.000
_cell.length_b   1.000
_cell.length_c   1.000
_cell.angle_alpha   90.00
_cell.angle_beta   90.00
_cell.angle_gamma   90.00
#
_symmetry.space_group_name_H-M   'P 1'
#
loop_
_entity.id
_entity.type
_entity.pdbx_description
1 polymer ?
#
loop_
_entity_poly.entity_id
_entity_poly.type
_entity_poly.pdbx_seq_one_letter_code
_entity_poly.pdbx_strand_id
1 'polypeptide(L)'
;MPHRLSLVRRAANLRRSYTGETDSTLLPIITQGLGRLSADERGTLAGVLDHGYETRLLGENPFPTVDQRLRDVLLADATDAAQQQLEAGILFALGQIAPYHWPETQVVAPMPVCRIVRPIRDTGETILHLNAGILAPMMAVLAPHVVNGQVQGLAGLRATVHRRHVQLHLADGGSTSTVALSGKSFRQWAATLAFAEQVIGPERLPVLDGGLTVAERDVIRAGRIPGPVALASALLRRLRILGDTFWLTVRTDGPDGMRVDWAGGRSAAQVAAALVHPLTGLAGERFYVTRVVDGSVTIIATGISGEPTAKLALHQAPLTATPPFTRVDVTAAWAEFKRVMTAPNPSFPRVEVAAR
;
A
#
# COMPACT_ATOMS: atom_id res chain seq x y z
N MET A 1 -34.56 -19.64 -1.96
CA MET A 1 -33.67 -18.46 -1.87
C MET A 1 -32.36 -18.89 -1.22
N PRO A 2 -31.28 -19.13 -1.99
CA PRO A 2 -29.96 -19.36 -1.40
C PRO A 2 -29.57 -18.15 -0.55
N HIS A 3 -29.12 -18.40 0.68
CA HIS A 3 -29.16 -17.46 1.80
C HIS A 3 -28.37 -16.16 1.55
N ARG A 4 -29.03 -14.99 1.58
CA ARG A 4 -28.37 -13.66 1.51
C ARG A 4 -27.21 -13.50 2.51
N LEU A 5 -27.32 -14.10 3.70
CA LEU A 5 -26.27 -14.11 4.72
C LEU A 5 -25.01 -14.87 4.26
N SER A 6 -25.15 -15.86 3.37
CA SER A 6 -24.04 -16.58 2.75
C SER A 6 -23.26 -15.66 1.81
N LEU A 7 -23.95 -14.91 0.94
CA LEU A 7 -23.28 -14.02 -0.03
C LEU A 7 -22.49 -12.90 0.65
N VAL A 8 -23.08 -12.23 1.65
CA VAL A 8 -22.41 -11.17 2.43
C VAL A 8 -21.14 -11.71 3.08
N ARG A 9 -21.21 -12.87 3.73
CA ARG A 9 -20.04 -13.47 4.41
C ARG A 9 -18.95 -13.88 3.42
N ARG A 10 -19.30 -14.49 2.29
CA ARG A 10 -18.32 -14.86 1.24
C ARG A 10 -17.61 -13.64 0.66
N ALA A 11 -18.37 -12.60 0.32
CA ALA A 11 -17.83 -11.33 -0.15
C ALA A 11 -16.92 -10.65 0.89
N ALA A 12 -17.33 -10.62 2.16
CA ALA A 12 -16.53 -10.08 3.25
C ALA A 12 -15.24 -10.88 3.50
N ASN A 13 -15.32 -12.22 3.44
CA ASN A 13 -14.15 -13.10 3.57
C ASN A 13 -13.16 -12.90 2.42
N LEU A 14 -13.66 -12.75 1.19
CA LEU A 14 -12.84 -12.43 0.04
C LEU A 14 -12.11 -11.10 0.27
N ARG A 15 -12.83 -10.00 0.51
CA ARG A 15 -12.22 -8.68 0.76
C ARG A 15 -11.22 -8.71 1.91
N ARG A 16 -11.53 -9.41 3.01
CA ARG A 16 -10.62 -9.57 4.16
C ARG A 16 -9.27 -10.15 3.75
N SER A 17 -9.24 -11.10 2.84
CA SER A 17 -7.99 -11.74 2.41
C SER A 17 -7.05 -10.79 1.65
N TYR A 18 -7.55 -9.67 1.12
CA TYR A 18 -6.78 -8.64 0.41
C TYR A 18 -6.46 -7.41 1.27
N THR A 19 -7.30 -7.14 2.27
CA THR A 19 -7.29 -5.88 3.03
C THR A 19 -6.94 -6.06 4.51
N GLY A 20 -7.14 -7.25 5.07
CA GLY A 20 -6.91 -7.55 6.49
C GLY A 20 -7.95 -6.94 7.44
N GLU A 21 -9.01 -6.33 6.91
CA GLU A 21 -10.08 -5.71 7.69
C GLU A 21 -10.84 -6.71 8.59
N THR A 22 -11.51 -6.20 9.63
CA THR A 22 -12.30 -7.03 10.57
C THR A 22 -13.77 -7.13 10.14
N ASP A 23 -14.50 -8.14 10.63
CA ASP A 23 -15.95 -8.28 10.42
C ASP A 23 -16.73 -7.01 10.74
N SER A 24 -16.35 -6.34 11.84
CA SER A 24 -17.05 -5.14 12.32
C SER A 24 -17.00 -3.97 11.32
N THR A 25 -15.94 -3.88 10.52
CA THR A 25 -15.79 -2.85 9.47
C THR A 25 -16.29 -3.34 8.12
N LEU A 26 -16.07 -4.63 7.80
CA LEU A 26 -16.39 -5.21 6.50
C LEU A 26 -17.89 -5.42 6.30
N LEU A 27 -18.58 -6.04 7.26
CA LEU A 27 -19.96 -6.49 7.06
C LEU A 27 -20.91 -5.34 6.71
N PRO A 28 -20.88 -4.18 7.40
CA PRO A 28 -21.74 -3.05 7.04
C PRO A 28 -21.48 -2.53 5.62
N ILE A 29 -20.20 -2.39 5.25
CA ILE A 29 -19.79 -1.89 3.92
C ILE A 29 -20.26 -2.85 2.82
N ILE A 30 -20.02 -4.15 2.99
CA ILE A 30 -20.43 -5.17 2.03
C ILE A 30 -21.96 -5.25 1.94
N THR A 31 -22.67 -5.23 3.07
CA THR A 31 -24.14 -5.23 3.08
C THR A 31 -24.71 -4.01 2.33
N GLN A 32 -24.16 -2.82 2.58
CA GLN A 32 -24.58 -1.60 1.88
C GLN A 32 -24.29 -1.69 0.38
N GLY A 33 -23.09 -2.14 -0.01
CA GLY A 33 -22.70 -2.31 -1.41
C GLY A 33 -23.60 -3.31 -2.15
N LEU A 34 -23.86 -4.48 -1.56
CA LEU A 34 -24.77 -5.50 -2.12
C LEU A 34 -26.24 -5.05 -2.15
N GLY A 35 -26.63 -4.11 -1.28
CA GLY A 35 -27.94 -3.48 -1.30
C GLY A 35 -28.16 -2.60 -2.54
N ARG A 36 -27.09 -2.06 -3.13
CA ARG A 36 -27.12 -1.24 -4.35
C ARG A 36 -27.08 -2.07 -5.65
N LEU A 37 -26.98 -3.39 -5.55
CA LEU A 37 -26.97 -4.31 -6.69
C LEU A 37 -28.38 -4.88 -6.97
N SER A 38 -28.70 -5.02 -8.25
CA SER A 38 -29.87 -5.75 -8.76
C SER A 38 -29.81 -7.23 -8.41
N ALA A 39 -30.90 -7.96 -8.67
CA ALA A 39 -30.94 -9.40 -8.45
C ALA A 39 -29.94 -10.15 -9.34
N ASP A 40 -29.86 -9.77 -10.62
CA ASP A 40 -28.98 -10.39 -11.61
C ASP A 40 -27.50 -10.14 -11.29
N GLU A 41 -27.16 -8.90 -10.95
CA GLU A 41 -25.80 -8.53 -10.50
C GLU A 41 -25.36 -9.35 -9.28
N ARG A 42 -26.25 -9.57 -8.31
CA ARG A 42 -25.96 -10.45 -7.16
C ARG A 42 -25.85 -11.92 -7.56
N GLY A 43 -26.61 -12.36 -8.56
CA GLY A 43 -26.49 -13.68 -9.16
C GLY A 43 -25.12 -13.88 -9.81
N THR A 44 -24.67 -12.92 -10.64
CA THR A 44 -23.32 -12.91 -11.23
C THR A 44 -22.24 -12.94 -10.15
N LEU A 45 -22.34 -12.08 -9.14
CA LEU A 45 -21.39 -12.07 -8.03
C LEU A 45 -21.34 -13.41 -7.29
N ALA A 46 -22.50 -14.00 -7.00
CA ALA A 46 -22.57 -15.31 -6.35
C ALA A 46 -21.94 -16.39 -7.23
N GLY A 47 -22.24 -16.43 -8.52
CA GLY A 47 -21.65 -17.36 -9.47
C GLY A 47 -20.13 -17.24 -9.53
N VAL A 48 -19.58 -16.02 -9.60
CA VAL A 48 -18.13 -15.81 -9.59
C VAL A 48 -17.48 -16.24 -8.27
N LEU A 49 -18.16 -16.09 -7.13
CA LEU A 49 -17.66 -16.56 -5.83
C LEU A 49 -17.76 -18.08 -5.64
N ASP A 50 -18.67 -18.74 -6.37
CA ASP A 50 -18.86 -20.19 -6.32
C ASP A 50 -17.85 -20.95 -7.18
N HIS A 51 -17.27 -20.29 -8.18
CA HIS A 51 -16.28 -20.90 -9.07
C HIS A 51 -14.87 -20.45 -8.70
N GLY A 52 -13.94 -21.39 -8.77
CA GLY A 52 -12.52 -21.11 -8.68
C GLY A 52 -12.04 -20.28 -9.87
N TYR A 53 -11.06 -19.39 -9.63
CA TYR A 53 -10.45 -18.51 -10.63
C TYR A 53 -9.07 -19.01 -11.07
N GLU A 54 -8.73 -20.27 -10.77
CA GLU A 54 -7.44 -20.87 -11.07
C GLU A 54 -7.21 -21.01 -12.57
N THR A 55 -8.26 -21.20 -13.37
CA THR A 55 -8.18 -21.28 -14.84
C THR A 55 -7.68 -19.98 -15.48
N ARG A 56 -7.87 -18.82 -14.82
CA ARG A 56 -7.27 -17.55 -15.26
C ARG A 56 -5.75 -17.53 -15.20
N LEU A 57 -5.14 -18.36 -14.35
CA LEU A 57 -3.68 -18.54 -14.36
C LEU A 57 -3.20 -19.23 -15.63
N LEU A 58 -4.07 -19.98 -16.30
CA LEU A 58 -3.77 -20.67 -17.56
C LEU A 58 -4.07 -19.79 -18.78
N GLY A 59 -4.46 -18.52 -18.58
CA GLY A 59 -4.87 -17.61 -19.63
C GLY A 59 -6.31 -17.81 -20.11
N GLU A 60 -7.04 -18.78 -19.55
CA GLU A 60 -8.46 -18.98 -19.83
C GLU A 60 -9.29 -18.03 -18.98
N ASN A 61 -10.19 -17.27 -19.62
CA ASN A 61 -11.17 -16.45 -18.91
C ASN A 61 -12.56 -17.06 -19.12
N PRO A 62 -12.93 -18.12 -18.37
CA PRO A 62 -14.22 -18.79 -18.56
C PRO A 62 -15.42 -17.92 -18.14
N PHE A 63 -15.16 -16.79 -17.46
CA PHE A 63 -16.18 -15.84 -17.06
C PHE A 63 -16.18 -14.62 -18.00
N PRO A 64 -17.36 -14.08 -18.34
CA PRO A 64 -17.44 -12.78 -18.98
C PRO A 64 -16.75 -11.73 -18.11
N THR A 65 -16.21 -10.69 -18.74
CA THR A 65 -15.60 -9.55 -18.03
C THR A 65 -16.57 -9.05 -16.97
N VAL A 66 -16.13 -9.06 -15.71
CA VAL A 66 -16.97 -8.64 -14.60
C VAL A 66 -17.03 -7.12 -14.57
N ASP A 67 -18.24 -6.57 -14.57
CA ASP A 67 -18.49 -5.14 -14.52
C ASP A 67 -17.72 -4.47 -13.36
N GLN A 68 -17.08 -3.34 -13.63
CA GLN A 68 -16.33 -2.56 -12.65
C GLN A 68 -17.19 -2.24 -11.41
N ARG A 69 -18.48 -1.99 -11.59
CA ARG A 69 -19.43 -1.75 -10.49
C ARG A 69 -19.47 -2.91 -9.49
N LEU A 70 -19.38 -4.16 -9.96
CA LEU A 70 -19.34 -5.34 -9.10
C LEU A 70 -18.00 -5.43 -8.35
N ARG A 71 -16.89 -5.10 -9.02
CA ARG A 71 -15.55 -5.05 -8.42
C ARG A 71 -15.50 -3.99 -7.32
N ASP A 72 -16.03 -2.80 -7.58
CA ASP A 72 -16.06 -1.66 -6.65
C ASP A 72 -16.91 -1.89 -5.40
N VAL A 73 -17.86 -2.84 -5.44
CA VAL A 73 -18.59 -3.26 -4.24
C VAL A 73 -17.68 -3.99 -3.26
N LEU A 74 -16.67 -4.72 -3.77
CA LEU A 74 -15.74 -5.48 -2.95
C LEU A 74 -14.46 -4.68 -2.67
N LEU A 75 -13.74 -4.26 -3.69
CA LEU A 75 -12.48 -3.55 -3.54
C LEU A 75 -12.26 -2.61 -4.71
N ALA A 76 -12.63 -1.34 -4.52
CA ALA A 76 -12.44 -0.30 -5.52
C ALA A 76 -10.96 0.10 -5.64
N ASP A 77 -10.51 0.35 -6.87
CA ASP A 77 -9.24 1.01 -7.14
C ASP A 77 -9.36 2.53 -6.97
N ALA A 78 -8.24 3.22 -6.79
CA ALA A 78 -8.24 4.68 -6.76
C ALA A 78 -8.49 5.20 -8.19
N THR A 79 -9.41 6.14 -8.36
CA THR A 79 -9.63 6.81 -9.66
C THR A 79 -9.00 8.20 -9.71
N ASP A 80 -8.76 8.81 -8.55
CA ASP A 80 -8.09 10.10 -8.43
C ASP A 80 -6.57 9.96 -8.56
N ALA A 81 -5.97 10.77 -9.43
CA ALA A 81 -4.55 10.70 -9.73
C ALA A 81 -3.66 11.05 -8.52
N ALA A 82 -4.06 12.03 -7.70
CA ALA A 82 -3.32 12.41 -6.51
C ALA A 82 -3.36 11.28 -5.46
N GLN A 83 -4.52 10.63 -5.28
CA GLN A 83 -4.65 9.46 -4.41
C GLN A 83 -3.80 8.30 -4.92
N GLN A 84 -3.80 8.02 -6.23
CA GLN A 84 -2.95 6.98 -6.81
C GLN A 84 -1.47 7.26 -6.55
N GLN A 85 -1.03 8.51 -6.73
CA GLN A 85 0.36 8.90 -6.44
C GLN A 85 0.69 8.76 -4.95
N LEU A 86 -0.18 9.22 -4.05
CA LEU A 86 0.04 9.07 -2.61
C LEU A 86 0.18 7.59 -2.21
N GLU A 87 -0.71 6.73 -2.69
CA GLU A 87 -0.68 5.29 -2.43
C GLU A 87 0.54 4.62 -3.05
N ALA A 88 0.91 4.99 -4.29
CA ALA A 88 2.12 4.48 -4.94
C ALA A 88 3.38 4.84 -4.14
N GLY A 89 3.50 6.11 -3.71
CA GLY A 89 4.64 6.57 -2.92
C GLY A 89 4.78 5.81 -1.61
N ILE A 90 3.65 5.54 -0.93
CA ILE A 90 3.64 4.71 0.28
C ILE A 90 4.08 3.27 -0.02
N LEU A 91 3.59 2.65 -1.09
CA LEU A 91 4.02 1.29 -1.46
C LEU A 91 5.53 1.22 -1.74
N PHE A 92 6.06 2.19 -2.49
CA PHE A 92 7.50 2.26 -2.78
C PHE A 92 8.32 2.49 -1.52
N ALA A 93 7.87 3.36 -0.60
CA ALA A 93 8.54 3.57 0.67
C ALA A 93 8.55 2.29 1.52
N LEU A 94 7.42 1.57 1.60
CA LEU A 94 7.35 0.26 2.27
C LEU A 94 8.28 -0.78 1.65
N GLY A 95 8.51 -0.72 0.33
CA GLY A 95 9.48 -1.56 -0.39
C GLY A 95 10.94 -1.20 -0.15
N GLN A 96 11.24 -0.12 0.59
CA GLN A 96 12.59 0.38 0.82
C GLN A 96 12.98 0.44 2.31
N ILE A 97 12.11 0.01 3.22
CA ILE A 97 12.38 0.11 4.67
C ILE A 97 13.31 -0.99 5.22
N ALA A 98 13.55 -2.06 4.45
CA ALA A 98 14.31 -3.21 4.93
C ALA A 98 15.74 -2.90 5.47
N PRO A 99 16.50 -1.94 4.92
CA PRO A 99 17.80 -1.54 5.47
C PRO A 99 17.75 -0.96 6.89
N TYR A 100 16.58 -0.45 7.31
CA TYR A 100 16.39 0.33 8.53
C TYR A 100 15.84 -0.49 9.70
N HIS A 101 15.72 -1.81 9.56
CA HIS A 101 15.17 -2.68 10.60
C HIS A 101 15.98 -2.62 11.90
N TRP A 102 15.25 -2.80 13.02
CA TRP A 102 15.79 -2.71 14.37
C TRP A 102 16.87 -3.79 14.63
N PRO A 103 18.07 -3.45 15.17
CA PRO A 103 19.17 -4.41 15.36
C PRO A 103 18.89 -5.55 16.35
N GLU A 104 18.14 -5.30 17.43
CA GLU A 104 17.94 -6.26 18.54
C GLU A 104 16.92 -7.37 18.23
N THR A 105 16.24 -7.33 17.09
CA THR A 105 15.31 -8.40 16.72
C THR A 105 16.05 -9.50 15.95
N GLN A 106 16.86 -10.28 16.66
CA GLN A 106 17.55 -11.45 16.08
C GLN A 106 16.59 -12.60 15.72
N VAL A 107 15.33 -12.53 16.16
CA VAL A 107 14.25 -13.45 15.73
C VAL A 107 12.96 -12.63 15.54
N VAL A 108 12.82 -11.92 14.43
CA VAL A 108 11.53 -11.30 14.07
C VAL A 108 10.62 -12.42 13.58
N ALA A 109 9.63 -12.83 14.36
CA ALA A 109 8.52 -13.61 13.81
C ALA A 109 7.94 -12.86 12.59
N PRO A 110 7.54 -13.54 11.51
CA PRO A 110 7.00 -12.87 10.32
C PRO A 110 5.84 -11.95 10.74
N MET A 111 5.87 -10.70 10.29
CA MET A 111 4.83 -9.73 10.58
C MET A 111 4.36 -9.08 9.27
N PRO A 112 3.05 -8.85 9.12
CA PRO A 112 2.58 -8.18 7.92
C PRO A 112 3.12 -6.74 7.86
N VAL A 113 3.66 -6.34 6.71
CA VAL A 113 4.16 -4.96 6.48
C VAL A 113 3.09 -3.92 6.86
N CYS A 114 1.85 -4.21 6.47
CA CYS A 114 0.68 -3.46 6.89
C CYS A 114 -0.36 -4.46 7.37
N ARG A 115 -0.95 -4.28 8.56
CA ARG A 115 -1.94 -5.21 9.11
C ARG A 115 -3.29 -5.06 8.44
N ILE A 116 -3.69 -3.81 8.15
CA ILE A 116 -4.96 -3.47 7.51
C ILE A 116 -4.70 -2.39 6.46
N VAL A 117 -5.16 -2.62 5.24
CA VAL A 117 -5.30 -1.62 4.18
C VAL A 117 -6.78 -1.52 3.84
N ARG A 118 -7.44 -0.44 4.24
CA ARG A 118 -8.88 -0.25 4.06
C ARG A 118 -9.16 0.94 3.14
N PRO A 119 -9.45 0.70 1.85
CA PRO A 119 -9.99 1.72 0.97
C PRO A 119 -11.44 2.04 1.34
N ILE A 120 -11.76 3.33 1.41
CA ILE A 120 -13.11 3.86 1.64
C ILE A 120 -13.61 4.45 0.34
N ARG A 121 -14.55 3.75 -0.30
CA ARG A 121 -15.07 4.12 -1.62
C ARG A 121 -15.66 5.52 -1.66
N ASP A 122 -16.49 5.86 -0.68
CA ASP A 122 -17.30 7.09 -0.73
C ASP A 122 -16.44 8.36 -0.57
N THR A 123 -15.27 8.28 0.09
CA THR A 123 -14.37 9.42 0.29
C THR A 123 -13.11 9.35 -0.56
N GLY A 124 -12.78 8.19 -1.14
CA GLY A 124 -11.51 7.93 -1.82
C GLY A 124 -10.32 7.69 -0.88
N GLU A 125 -10.50 7.91 0.43
CA GLU A 125 -9.47 7.75 1.46
C GLU A 125 -9.05 6.28 1.62
N THR A 126 -7.77 6.06 1.91
CA THR A 126 -7.26 4.75 2.33
C THR A 126 -6.79 4.79 3.78
N ILE A 127 -7.24 3.85 4.60
CA ILE A 127 -6.79 3.72 5.99
C ILE A 127 -5.75 2.61 6.11
N LEU A 128 -4.62 2.91 6.74
CA LEU A 128 -3.53 1.99 7.00
C LEU A 128 -3.35 1.73 8.49
N HIS A 129 -3.15 0.46 8.85
CA HIS A 129 -2.74 0.04 10.19
C HIS A 129 -1.30 -0.50 10.14
N LEU A 130 -0.35 0.40 10.36
CA LEU A 130 1.08 0.08 10.42
C LEU A 130 1.55 -0.07 11.88
N ASN A 131 2.55 -0.91 12.13
CA ASN A 131 3.29 -0.86 13.39
C ASN A 131 4.14 0.43 13.43
N ALA A 132 4.34 1.01 14.62
CA ALA A 132 5.24 2.16 14.77
C ALA A 132 6.68 1.85 14.30
N GLY A 133 7.15 0.61 14.51
CA GLY A 133 8.46 0.15 14.03
C GLY A 133 8.58 0.04 12.50
N ILE A 134 7.46 0.07 11.77
CA ILE A 134 7.42 0.14 10.30
C ILE A 134 7.24 1.60 9.86
N LEU A 135 6.37 2.33 10.56
CA LEU A 135 6.05 3.71 10.25
C LEU A 135 7.28 4.63 10.32
N ALA A 136 8.16 4.45 11.31
CA ALA A 136 9.39 5.24 11.47
C ALA A 136 10.31 5.16 10.24
N PRO A 137 10.80 3.96 9.83
CA PRO A 137 11.51 3.79 8.57
C PRO A 137 10.74 4.26 7.33
N MET A 138 9.44 4.00 7.26
CA MET A 138 8.62 4.42 6.12
C MET A 138 8.65 5.94 5.98
N MET A 139 8.53 6.69 7.07
CA MET A 139 8.60 8.15 7.04
C MET A 139 10.01 8.66 6.71
N ALA A 140 11.08 7.97 7.12
CA ALA A 140 12.44 8.32 6.72
C ALA A 140 12.66 8.21 5.20
N VAL A 141 11.97 7.29 4.52
CA VAL A 141 12.01 7.17 3.06
C VAL A 141 11.01 8.13 2.38
N LEU A 142 9.82 8.30 2.97
CA LEU A 142 8.72 9.01 2.34
C LEU A 142 8.80 10.53 2.51
N ALA A 143 9.37 11.02 3.61
CA ALA A 143 9.40 12.45 3.92
C ALA A 143 10.21 13.23 2.87
N PRO A 144 9.62 14.27 2.23
CA PRO A 144 10.32 15.05 1.22
C PRO A 144 11.44 15.86 1.85
N HIS A 145 12.64 15.75 1.31
CA HIS A 145 13.80 16.52 1.74
C HIS A 145 14.75 16.76 0.55
N VAL A 146 15.68 17.72 0.65
CA VAL A 146 16.59 18.06 -0.44
C VAL A 146 17.99 17.56 -0.13
N VAL A 147 18.57 16.79 -1.04
CA VAL A 147 19.95 16.32 -0.95
C VAL A 147 20.65 16.70 -2.25
N ASN A 148 21.74 17.48 -2.16
CA ASN A 148 22.50 17.95 -3.33
C ASN A 148 21.61 18.62 -4.40
N GLY A 149 20.62 19.40 -3.97
CA GLY A 149 19.67 20.09 -4.86
C GLY A 149 18.60 19.21 -5.50
N GLN A 150 18.53 17.91 -5.16
CA GLN A 150 17.51 16.98 -5.63
C GLN A 150 16.52 16.65 -4.51
N VAL A 151 15.22 16.63 -4.82
CA VAL A 151 14.20 16.19 -3.86
C VAL A 151 14.26 14.67 -3.74
N GLN A 152 14.47 14.20 -2.51
CA GLN A 152 14.31 12.81 -2.11
C GLN A 152 12.96 12.63 -1.40
N GLY A 153 12.43 11.41 -1.39
CA GLY A 153 11.11 11.12 -0.83
C GLY A 153 9.96 11.58 -1.72
N LEU A 154 8.75 11.67 -1.16
CA LEU A 154 7.54 12.00 -1.90
C LEU A 154 7.29 13.51 -1.93
N ALA A 155 7.66 14.17 -3.03
CA ALA A 155 7.50 15.61 -3.20
C ALA A 155 6.06 16.09 -2.91
N GLY A 156 5.90 17.08 -2.04
CA GLY A 156 4.59 17.62 -1.67
C GLY A 156 3.81 16.81 -0.63
N LEU A 157 4.35 15.71 -0.10
CA LEU A 157 3.74 15.01 1.03
C LEU A 157 3.68 15.90 2.27
N ARG A 158 2.50 15.93 2.90
CA ARG A 158 2.24 16.59 4.18
C ARG A 158 1.43 15.67 5.10
N ALA A 159 1.40 16.02 6.37
CA ALA A 159 0.69 15.29 7.41
C ALA A 159 -0.12 16.24 8.30
N THR A 160 -1.37 15.87 8.55
CA THR A 160 -2.26 16.50 9.53
C THR A 160 -2.46 15.55 10.70
N VAL A 161 -2.18 16.02 11.92
CA VAL A 161 -2.25 15.19 13.12
C VAL A 161 -3.61 15.37 13.77
N HIS A 162 -4.35 14.27 13.91
CA HIS A 162 -5.63 14.23 14.60
C HIS A 162 -5.50 13.52 15.95
N ARG A 163 -6.55 13.58 16.77
CA ARG A 163 -6.55 12.96 18.12
C ARG A 163 -6.25 11.46 18.12
N ARG A 164 -6.63 10.72 17.07
CA ARG A 164 -6.56 9.24 17.02
C ARG A 164 -5.87 8.67 15.77
N HIS A 165 -5.44 9.52 14.85
CA HIS A 165 -4.79 9.11 13.61
C HIS A 165 -3.95 10.26 13.06
N VAL A 166 -3.09 9.94 12.11
CA VAL A 166 -2.35 10.93 11.32
C VAL A 166 -2.82 10.80 9.88
N GLN A 167 -3.15 11.90 9.23
CA GLN A 167 -3.62 11.91 7.86
C GLN A 167 -2.50 12.41 6.94
N LEU A 168 -2.04 11.57 6.04
CA LEU A 168 -1.11 11.93 4.98
C LEU A 168 -1.88 12.45 3.77
N HIS A 169 -1.36 13.48 3.12
CA HIS A 169 -1.94 14.05 1.92
C HIS A 169 -0.86 14.70 1.05
N LEU A 170 -1.20 15.01 -0.20
CA LEU A 170 -0.34 15.79 -1.11
C LEU A 170 -0.78 17.25 -1.09
N ALA A 171 0.15 18.20 -0.97
CA ALA A 171 -0.15 19.63 -0.87
C ALA A 171 -0.75 20.24 -2.15
N ASP A 172 -0.57 19.59 -3.30
CA ASP A 172 -1.21 19.86 -4.59
C ASP A 172 -2.41 18.94 -4.87
N GLY A 173 -2.77 18.07 -3.93
CA GLY A 173 -3.92 17.17 -4.04
C GLY A 173 -5.22 17.82 -3.60
N GLY A 174 -6.35 17.24 -4.00
CA GLY A 174 -7.67 17.61 -3.50
C GLY A 174 -7.87 17.21 -2.03
N SER A 175 -8.87 17.79 -1.36
CA SER A 175 -9.16 17.52 0.06
C SER A 175 -9.57 16.08 0.37
N THR A 176 -9.90 15.29 -0.66
CA THR A 176 -10.32 13.89 -0.55
C THR A 176 -9.16 12.90 -0.71
N SER A 177 -8.03 13.33 -1.27
CA SER A 177 -6.90 12.46 -1.64
C SER A 177 -5.97 12.27 -0.45
N THR A 178 -6.37 11.40 0.48
CA THR A 178 -5.69 11.23 1.76
C THR A 178 -5.51 9.78 2.18
N VAL A 179 -4.53 9.56 3.05
CA VAL A 179 -4.25 8.27 3.68
C VAL A 179 -4.19 8.42 5.20
N ALA A 180 -5.12 7.81 5.92
CA ALA A 180 -5.13 7.83 7.38
C ALA A 180 -4.29 6.69 7.98
N LEU A 181 -3.30 7.05 8.78
CA LEU A 181 -2.52 6.16 9.63
C LEU A 181 -3.26 5.96 10.96
N SER A 182 -4.00 4.87 11.04
CA SER A 182 -4.90 4.58 12.16
C SER A 182 -4.16 4.11 13.42
N GLY A 183 -4.70 4.47 14.59
CA GLY A 183 -4.20 4.04 15.89
C GLY A 183 -2.78 4.54 16.15
N LYS A 184 -2.50 5.78 15.76
CA LYS A 184 -1.23 6.46 16.05
C LYS A 184 -1.48 7.54 17.08
N SER A 185 -0.92 7.33 18.27
CA SER A 185 -0.88 8.38 19.29
C SER A 185 0.07 9.49 18.85
N PHE A 186 -0.15 10.69 19.40
CA PHE A 186 0.77 11.81 19.24
C PHE A 186 2.22 11.42 19.52
N ARG A 187 2.46 10.68 20.61
CA ARG A 187 3.79 10.20 21.02
C ARG A 187 4.44 9.29 19.97
N GLN A 188 3.68 8.34 19.41
CA GLN A 188 4.19 7.46 18.35
C GLN A 188 4.53 8.23 17.08
N TRP A 189 3.74 9.25 16.74
CA TRP A 189 4.01 10.12 15.60
C TRP A 189 5.24 11.00 15.84
N ALA A 190 5.37 11.62 17.02
CA ALA A 190 6.56 12.38 17.39
C ALA A 190 7.83 11.53 17.35
N ALA A 191 7.79 10.30 17.88
CA ALA A 191 8.91 9.36 17.82
C ALA A 191 9.26 8.95 16.38
N THR A 192 8.24 8.74 15.54
CA THR A 192 8.41 8.46 14.10
C THR A 192 9.16 9.59 13.40
N LEU A 193 8.78 10.84 13.64
CA LEU A 193 9.45 12.00 13.03
C LEU A 193 10.88 12.17 13.57
N ALA A 194 11.10 11.96 14.86
CA ALA A 194 12.44 12.03 15.44
C ALA A 194 13.39 10.94 14.86
N PHE A 195 12.87 9.74 14.59
CA PHE A 195 13.62 8.73 13.83
C PHE A 195 13.98 9.22 12.44
N ALA A 196 13.00 9.73 11.69
CA ALA A 196 13.19 10.18 10.32
C ALA A 196 14.20 11.33 10.22
N GLU A 197 14.16 12.29 11.13
CA GLU A 197 15.14 13.38 11.22
C GLU A 197 16.56 12.87 11.50
N GLN A 198 16.72 11.88 12.38
CA GLN A 198 18.05 11.30 12.62
C GLN A 198 18.63 10.58 11.39
N VAL A 199 17.76 10.05 10.52
CA VAL A 199 18.19 9.38 9.28
C VAL A 199 18.47 10.40 8.17
N ILE A 200 17.60 11.39 8.01
CA ILE A 200 17.64 12.37 6.91
C ILE A 200 18.67 13.46 7.19
N GLY A 201 18.86 13.84 8.45
CA GLY A 201 19.71 14.93 8.89
C GLY A 201 18.93 16.08 9.52
N PRO A 202 19.63 17.13 10.00
CA PRO A 202 19.06 18.20 10.81
C PRO A 202 18.15 19.16 10.01
N GLU A 203 18.07 19.00 8.69
CA GLU A 203 17.12 19.78 7.88
C GLU A 203 15.69 19.39 8.24
N ARG A 204 14.88 20.41 8.54
CA ARG A 204 13.51 20.25 9.01
C ARG A 204 12.71 19.42 8.00
N LEU A 205 12.04 18.37 8.49
CA LEU A 205 11.07 17.65 7.68
C LEU A 205 9.87 18.57 7.37
N PRO A 206 9.62 18.94 6.11
CA PRO A 206 8.48 19.77 5.73
C PRO A 206 7.15 18.99 5.76
N VAL A 207 7.15 17.81 6.40
CA VAL A 207 5.99 16.93 6.53
C VAL A 207 4.89 17.58 7.38
N LEU A 208 5.25 18.46 8.32
CA LEU A 208 4.29 19.22 9.11
C LEU A 208 3.95 20.54 8.40
N ASP A 209 2.70 20.63 7.97
CA ASP A 209 1.96 21.80 7.43
C ASP A 209 2.81 22.91 6.77
N GLY A 210 2.70 23.05 5.45
CA GLY A 210 3.46 24.04 4.68
C GLY A 210 3.23 23.93 3.17
N GLY A 211 3.39 25.03 2.45
CA GLY A 211 3.27 25.05 0.99
C GLY A 211 4.39 24.28 0.28
N LEU A 212 4.27 24.13 -1.04
CA LEU A 212 5.30 23.49 -1.87
C LEU A 212 6.53 24.37 -2.02
N THR A 213 7.71 23.79 -1.80
CA THR A 213 8.99 24.41 -2.17
C THR A 213 9.15 24.53 -3.70
N VAL A 214 10.14 25.30 -4.16
CA VAL A 214 10.44 25.39 -5.60
C VAL A 214 10.87 24.03 -6.15
N ALA A 215 11.79 23.35 -5.45
CA ALA A 215 12.30 22.04 -5.85
C ALA A 215 11.18 20.97 -5.90
N GLU A 216 10.26 20.96 -4.93
CA GLU A 216 9.09 20.07 -4.99
C GLU A 216 8.22 20.36 -6.22
N ARG A 217 7.97 21.64 -6.54
CA ARG A 217 7.17 22.01 -7.72
C ARG A 217 7.81 21.56 -9.03
N ASP A 218 9.13 21.58 -9.13
CA ASP A 218 9.85 21.14 -10.32
C ASP A 218 9.73 19.61 -10.49
N VAL A 219 9.91 18.84 -9.40
CA VAL A 219 9.73 17.37 -9.43
C VAL A 219 8.30 16.97 -9.75
N ILE A 220 7.31 17.67 -9.20
CA ILE A 220 5.89 17.41 -9.50
C ILE A 220 5.61 17.62 -10.98
N ARG A 221 6.13 18.72 -11.57
CA ARG A 221 5.99 19.00 -13.01
C ARG A 221 6.65 17.95 -13.90
N ALA A 222 7.77 17.38 -13.46
CA ALA A 222 8.49 16.33 -14.18
C ALA A 222 7.84 14.93 -14.07
N GLY A 223 6.93 14.74 -13.12
CA GLY A 223 6.36 13.44 -12.77
C GLY A 223 6.93 12.93 -11.45
N ARG A 224 6.12 13.04 -10.39
CA ARG A 224 6.52 12.76 -9.00
C ARG A 224 7.02 11.34 -8.73
N ILE A 225 6.40 10.33 -9.36
CA ILE A 225 6.70 8.91 -9.13
C ILE A 225 6.95 8.22 -10.48
N PRO A 226 8.08 7.52 -10.64
CA PRO A 226 8.33 6.75 -11.85
C PRO A 226 7.46 5.48 -11.90
N GLY A 227 7.13 5.05 -13.12
CA GLY A 227 6.46 3.76 -13.39
C GLY A 227 4.93 3.80 -13.33
N PRO A 228 4.27 2.63 -13.33
CA PRO A 228 2.81 2.54 -13.45
C PRO A 228 2.13 2.87 -12.12
N VAL A 229 1.89 4.16 -11.86
CA VAL A 229 1.33 4.69 -10.60
C VAL A 229 0.00 4.01 -10.22
N ALA A 230 -0.89 3.79 -11.20
CA ALA A 230 -2.17 3.11 -10.96
C ALA A 230 -1.98 1.66 -10.50
N LEU A 231 -1.00 0.93 -11.06
CA LEU A 231 -0.66 -0.43 -10.62
C LEU A 231 -0.12 -0.42 -9.19
N ALA A 232 0.79 0.51 -8.87
CA ALA A 232 1.35 0.62 -7.52
C ALA A 232 0.26 0.93 -6.47
N SER A 233 -0.65 1.85 -6.76
CA SER A 233 -1.82 2.12 -5.92
C SER A 233 -2.70 0.88 -5.75
N ALA A 234 -3.05 0.18 -6.84
CA ALA A 234 -3.85 -1.04 -6.80
C ALA A 234 -3.17 -2.16 -5.97
N LEU A 235 -1.84 -2.27 -6.03
CA LEU A 235 -1.07 -3.22 -5.23
C LEU A 235 -1.06 -2.86 -3.75
N LEU A 236 -0.95 -1.57 -3.38
CA LEU A 236 -1.05 -1.15 -1.98
C LEU A 236 -2.39 -1.60 -1.39
N ARG A 237 -3.50 -1.33 -2.09
CA ARG A 237 -4.87 -1.70 -1.66
C ARG A 237 -5.05 -3.21 -1.45
N ARG A 238 -4.16 -4.02 -2.01
CA ARG A 238 -4.17 -5.49 -1.96
C ARG A 238 -2.99 -6.06 -1.19
N LEU A 239 -2.21 -5.25 -0.48
CA LEU A 239 -0.93 -5.66 0.10
C LEU A 239 -1.04 -6.88 1.03
N ARG A 240 -2.20 -7.12 1.68
CA ARG A 240 -2.37 -8.29 2.57
C ARG A 240 -2.39 -9.64 1.85
N ILE A 241 -2.52 -9.68 0.52
CA ILE A 241 -2.41 -10.93 -0.21
C ILE A 241 -1.05 -11.60 -0.03
N LEU A 242 -0.01 -10.83 0.31
CA LEU A 242 1.33 -11.36 0.61
C LEU A 242 1.35 -12.20 1.89
N GLY A 243 0.40 -11.99 2.82
CA GLY A 243 0.42 -12.63 4.14
C GLY A 243 1.42 -11.98 5.09
N ASP A 244 2.01 -12.78 5.99
CA ASP A 244 2.95 -12.28 6.99
C ASP A 244 4.37 -12.45 6.47
N THR A 245 5.06 -11.33 6.26
CA THR A 245 6.34 -11.26 5.54
C THR A 245 7.48 -10.88 6.48
N PHE A 246 8.71 -11.20 6.15
CA PHE A 246 9.89 -10.73 6.88
C PHE A 246 10.41 -9.41 6.31
N TRP A 247 10.37 -9.28 4.98
CA TRP A 247 10.74 -8.06 4.26
C TRP A 247 9.97 -8.00 2.94
N LEU A 248 9.92 -6.80 2.36
CA LEU A 248 9.30 -6.48 1.08
C LEU A 248 10.22 -5.54 0.30
N THR A 249 10.35 -5.77 -0.99
CA THR A 249 10.90 -4.81 -1.95
C THR A 249 9.88 -4.50 -3.03
N VAL A 250 9.86 -3.25 -3.46
CA VAL A 250 9.03 -2.79 -4.58
C VAL A 250 9.87 -1.85 -5.43
N ARG A 251 9.98 -2.15 -6.73
CA ARG A 251 10.74 -1.35 -7.69
C ARG A 251 10.04 -1.33 -9.05
N THR A 252 10.33 -0.32 -9.84
CA THR A 252 9.93 -0.25 -11.25
C THR A 252 10.77 -1.21 -12.08
N ASP A 253 10.16 -1.85 -13.08
CA ASP A 253 10.79 -2.75 -14.05
C ASP A 253 10.47 -2.24 -15.47
N GLY A 254 11.05 -1.08 -15.82
CA GLY A 254 10.67 -0.32 -17.02
C GLY A 254 9.46 0.61 -16.79
N PRO A 255 8.96 1.26 -17.86
CA PRO A 255 7.90 2.26 -17.77
C PRO A 255 6.55 1.69 -17.30
N ASP A 256 6.22 0.47 -17.74
CA ASP A 256 4.92 -0.17 -17.47
C ASP A 256 5.02 -1.36 -16.50
N GLY A 257 6.22 -1.58 -15.96
CA GLY A 257 6.56 -2.74 -15.16
C GLY A 257 6.80 -2.43 -13.70
N MET A 258 6.43 -3.37 -12.84
CA MET A 258 6.84 -3.39 -11.44
C MET A 258 7.39 -4.76 -11.08
N ARG A 259 8.31 -4.79 -10.12
CA ARG A 259 8.79 -5.99 -9.47
C ARG A 259 8.57 -5.90 -7.97
N VAL A 260 7.99 -6.96 -7.43
CA VAL A 260 7.73 -7.13 -6.00
C VAL A 260 8.44 -8.39 -5.53
N ASP A 261 9.44 -8.23 -4.68
CA ASP A 261 10.14 -9.33 -4.04
C ASP A 261 9.78 -9.34 -2.53
N TRP A 262 9.57 -10.51 -1.91
CA TRP A 262 9.33 -10.62 -0.47
C TRP A 262 9.84 -11.94 0.08
N ALA A 263 10.04 -12.02 1.41
CA ALA A 263 10.27 -13.29 2.10
C ALA A 263 9.13 -13.57 3.10
N GLY A 264 8.78 -14.85 3.26
CA GLY A 264 7.66 -15.28 4.10
C GLY A 264 6.31 -15.24 3.38
N GLY A 265 5.24 -15.47 4.14
CA GLY A 265 3.87 -15.34 3.64
C GLY A 265 3.50 -16.32 2.52
N ARG A 266 2.65 -15.87 1.59
CA ARG A 266 2.15 -16.66 0.47
C ARG A 266 3.17 -16.77 -0.67
N SER A 267 3.11 -17.87 -1.41
CA SER A 267 3.93 -18.08 -2.61
C SER A 267 3.58 -17.12 -3.74
N ALA A 268 4.54 -16.88 -4.65
CA ALA A 268 4.32 -16.02 -5.81
C ALA A 268 3.13 -16.51 -6.67
N ALA A 269 2.94 -17.82 -6.80
CA ALA A 269 1.79 -18.40 -7.50
C ALA A 269 0.45 -18.10 -6.80
N GLN A 270 0.38 -18.22 -5.47
CA GLN A 270 -0.82 -17.89 -4.69
C GLN A 270 -1.14 -16.39 -4.75
N VAL A 271 -0.12 -15.53 -4.69
CA VAL A 271 -0.27 -14.08 -4.85
C VAL A 271 -0.74 -13.74 -6.26
N ALA A 272 -0.16 -14.36 -7.29
CA ALA A 272 -0.60 -14.16 -8.66
C ALA A 272 -2.06 -14.58 -8.88
N ALA A 273 -2.46 -15.73 -8.32
CA ALA A 273 -3.85 -16.18 -8.34
C ALA A 273 -4.77 -15.11 -7.75
N ALA A 274 -4.44 -14.59 -6.57
CA ALA A 274 -5.22 -13.54 -5.94
C ALA A 274 -5.26 -12.26 -6.81
N LEU A 275 -4.16 -11.87 -7.46
CA LEU A 275 -4.11 -10.69 -8.31
C LEU A 275 -4.88 -10.81 -9.62
N VAL A 276 -5.12 -12.02 -10.15
CA VAL A 276 -5.95 -12.22 -11.35
C VAL A 276 -7.44 -12.49 -11.03
N HIS A 277 -7.80 -12.52 -9.75
CA HIS A 277 -9.16 -12.75 -9.31
C HIS A 277 -10.12 -11.72 -9.95
N PRO A 278 -11.24 -12.13 -10.57
CA PRO A 278 -12.14 -11.23 -11.31
C PRO A 278 -12.72 -10.09 -10.47
N LEU A 279 -13.10 -10.37 -9.22
CA LEU A 279 -13.71 -9.40 -8.33
C LEU A 279 -12.74 -8.45 -7.62
N THR A 280 -11.65 -8.97 -7.06
CA THR A 280 -10.76 -8.21 -6.15
C THR A 280 -9.32 -8.16 -6.63
N GLY A 281 -8.98 -8.79 -7.76
CA GLY A 281 -7.67 -8.70 -8.40
C GLY A 281 -7.44 -7.35 -9.08
N LEU A 282 -6.35 -7.26 -9.83
CA LEU A 282 -5.97 -6.11 -10.64
C LEU A 282 -6.97 -5.87 -11.77
N ALA A 283 -7.07 -4.63 -12.24
CA ALA A 283 -7.81 -4.31 -13.45
C ALA A 283 -7.11 -4.93 -14.67
N GLY A 284 -7.90 -5.55 -15.54
CA GLY A 284 -7.43 -6.22 -16.75
C GLY A 284 -8.50 -7.15 -17.28
N GLU A 285 -8.62 -7.23 -18.60
CA GLU A 285 -9.59 -8.14 -19.23
C GLU A 285 -9.01 -9.54 -19.36
N ARG A 286 -7.71 -9.61 -19.71
CA ARG A 286 -6.96 -10.87 -19.81
C ARG A 286 -5.62 -10.73 -19.10
N PHE A 287 -5.17 -11.86 -18.57
CA PHE A 287 -3.91 -11.98 -17.87
C PHE A 287 -3.09 -13.09 -18.49
N TYR A 288 -1.84 -12.79 -18.81
CA TYR A 288 -0.85 -13.78 -19.20
C TYR A 288 0.07 -14.00 -18.01
N VAL A 289 0.05 -15.21 -17.46
CA VAL A 289 0.84 -15.56 -16.28
C VAL A 289 1.92 -16.54 -16.70
N THR A 290 3.18 -16.14 -16.55
CA THR A 290 4.34 -17.00 -16.83
C THR A 290 5.05 -17.32 -15.54
N ARG A 291 5.28 -18.60 -15.29
CA ARG A 291 6.10 -19.08 -14.17
C ARG A 291 7.51 -19.39 -14.67
N VAL A 292 8.51 -18.88 -13.96
CA VAL A 292 9.92 -19.13 -14.25
C VAL A 292 10.44 -20.23 -13.32
N VAL A 293 11.51 -20.92 -13.73
CA VAL A 293 12.10 -22.07 -13.04
C VAL A 293 12.53 -21.74 -11.61
N ASP A 294 12.93 -20.50 -11.35
CA ASP A 294 13.30 -19.99 -10.02
C ASP A 294 12.10 -19.80 -9.06
N GLY A 295 10.87 -20.07 -9.52
CA GLY A 295 9.65 -19.87 -8.76
C GLY A 295 9.04 -18.47 -8.88
N SER A 296 9.68 -17.55 -9.60
CA SER A 296 9.13 -16.24 -9.93
C SER A 296 7.91 -16.36 -10.85
N VAL A 297 6.98 -15.42 -10.73
CA VAL A 297 5.78 -15.34 -11.56
C VAL A 297 5.69 -13.95 -12.18
N THR A 298 5.52 -13.89 -13.51
CA THR A 298 5.24 -12.63 -14.22
C THR A 298 3.78 -12.61 -14.65
N ILE A 299 3.08 -11.52 -14.37
CA ILE A 299 1.72 -11.23 -14.80
C ILE A 299 1.78 -10.09 -15.80
N ILE A 300 1.18 -10.29 -16.98
CA ILE A 300 0.93 -9.23 -17.95
C ILE A 300 -0.58 -9.04 -18.03
N ALA A 301 -1.07 -7.89 -17.57
CA ALA A 301 -2.45 -7.50 -17.73
C ALA A 301 -2.63 -6.82 -19.09
N THR A 302 -3.73 -7.13 -19.77
CA THR A 302 -4.07 -6.53 -21.07
C THR A 302 -5.46 -5.91 -21.06
N GLY A 303 -5.62 -4.85 -21.85
CA GLY A 303 -6.89 -4.18 -22.08
C GLY A 303 -7.72 -4.82 -23.19
N ILE A 304 -8.80 -4.14 -23.60
CA ILE A 304 -9.76 -4.62 -24.60
C ILE A 304 -9.10 -4.84 -25.98
N SER A 305 -8.14 -4.00 -26.32
CA SER A 305 -7.36 -4.10 -27.56
C SER A 305 -6.33 -5.25 -27.55
N GLY A 306 -6.16 -5.94 -26.42
CA GLY A 306 -5.10 -6.94 -26.22
C GLY A 306 -3.73 -6.34 -25.94
N GLU A 307 -3.60 -5.00 -25.91
CA GLU A 307 -2.34 -4.33 -25.58
C GLU A 307 -2.01 -4.49 -24.09
N PRO A 308 -0.74 -4.71 -23.73
CA PRO A 308 -0.28 -4.72 -22.34
C PRO A 308 -0.56 -3.39 -21.65
N THR A 309 -1.31 -3.42 -20.55
CA THR A 309 -1.61 -2.25 -19.73
C THR A 309 -0.74 -2.20 -18.47
N ALA A 310 -0.20 -3.34 -18.04
CA ALA A 310 0.69 -3.43 -16.89
C ALA A 310 1.48 -4.74 -16.90
N LYS A 311 2.73 -4.69 -16.43
CA LYS A 311 3.57 -5.87 -16.17
C LYS A 311 3.94 -5.93 -14.69
N LEU A 312 3.82 -7.11 -14.09
CA LEU A 312 4.17 -7.34 -12.69
C LEU A 312 4.98 -8.61 -12.53
N ALA A 313 6.23 -8.48 -12.08
CA ALA A 313 7.07 -9.59 -11.67
C ALA A 313 6.95 -9.81 -10.15
N LEU A 314 6.68 -11.04 -9.74
CA LEU A 314 6.50 -11.48 -8.37
C LEU A 314 7.55 -12.53 -8.04
N HIS A 315 8.23 -12.37 -6.90
CA HIS A 315 9.21 -13.36 -6.46
C HIS A 315 9.18 -13.48 -4.93
N GLN A 316 8.86 -14.68 -4.45
CA GLN A 316 8.98 -15.02 -3.04
C GLN A 316 10.36 -15.63 -2.81
N ALA A 317 11.22 -14.90 -2.12
CA ALA A 317 12.53 -15.38 -1.72
C ALA A 317 12.43 -16.43 -0.60
N PRO A 318 13.41 -17.34 -0.48
CA PRO A 318 13.54 -18.24 0.66
C PRO A 318 13.54 -17.47 1.99
N LEU A 319 13.04 -18.10 3.06
CA LEU A 319 13.01 -17.49 4.40
C LEU A 319 14.39 -17.07 4.92
N THR A 320 15.44 -17.78 4.48
CA THR A 320 16.84 -17.51 4.84
C THR A 320 17.47 -16.42 3.99
N ALA A 321 16.79 -15.93 2.95
CA ALA A 321 17.33 -14.89 2.08
C ALA A 321 17.39 -13.56 2.83
N THR A 322 18.58 -12.97 2.86
CA THR A 322 18.73 -11.59 3.31
C THR A 322 18.02 -10.66 2.34
N PRO A 323 17.42 -9.55 2.82
CA PRO A 323 16.94 -8.50 1.94
C PRO A 323 18.06 -8.08 0.97
N PRO A 324 17.76 -7.73 -0.30
CA PRO A 324 18.75 -7.36 -1.29
C PRO A 324 19.28 -5.92 -1.07
N PHE A 325 19.55 -5.57 0.18
CA PHE A 325 20.04 -4.26 0.57
C PHE A 325 21.17 -4.36 1.59
N THR A 326 22.09 -3.41 1.50
CA THR A 326 23.09 -3.18 2.55
C THR A 326 22.39 -2.60 3.76
N ARG A 327 22.60 -3.19 4.94
CA ARG A 327 22.08 -2.62 6.20
C ARG A 327 22.67 -1.23 6.42
N VAL A 328 21.82 -0.32 6.90
CA VAL A 328 22.23 1.02 7.31
C VAL A 328 22.32 1.02 8.84
N ASP A 329 23.41 1.57 9.40
CA ASP A 329 23.47 1.77 10.84
C ASP A 329 22.53 2.92 11.24
N VAL A 330 21.39 2.53 11.78
CA VAL A 330 20.36 3.45 12.30
C VAL A 330 20.20 3.34 13.81
N THR A 331 21.24 2.89 14.52
CA THR A 331 21.22 2.72 15.97
C THR A 331 20.88 4.03 16.69
N ALA A 332 21.46 5.15 16.25
CA ALA A 332 21.18 6.47 16.81
C ALA A 332 19.72 6.91 16.59
N ALA A 333 19.18 6.73 15.38
CA ALA A 333 17.79 7.05 15.05
C ALA A 333 16.80 6.26 15.91
N TRP A 334 17.12 4.99 16.14
CA TRP A 334 16.33 4.08 16.96
C TRP A 334 16.43 4.38 18.47
N ALA A 335 17.59 4.82 18.95
CA ALA A 335 17.74 5.34 20.31
C ALA A 335 16.90 6.60 20.52
N GLU A 336 16.88 7.50 19.54
CA GLU A 336 16.09 8.73 19.58
C GLU A 336 14.58 8.43 19.56
N PHE A 337 14.14 7.49 18.72
CA PHE A 337 12.77 6.98 18.75
C PHE A 337 12.38 6.48 20.15
N LYS A 338 13.22 5.64 20.78
CA LYS A 338 12.99 5.12 22.14
C LYS A 338 12.92 6.25 23.16
N ARG A 339 13.82 7.24 23.09
CA ARG A 339 13.84 8.42 23.97
C ARG A 339 12.52 9.20 23.93
N VAL A 340 11.97 9.45 22.74
CA VAL A 340 10.68 10.15 22.59
C VAL A 340 9.51 9.30 23.08
N MET A 341 9.57 7.98 22.86
CA MET A 341 8.55 7.03 23.35
C MET A 341 8.49 6.93 24.88
N THR A 342 9.58 7.20 25.59
CA THR A 342 9.64 7.14 27.06
C THR A 342 9.57 8.53 27.73
N ALA A 343 9.61 9.61 26.95
CA ALA A 343 9.54 10.97 27.48
C ALA A 343 8.18 11.26 28.16
N PRO A 344 8.17 11.96 29.32
CA PRO A 344 6.95 12.30 30.03
C PRO A 344 6.03 13.19 29.18
N ASN A 345 6.60 14.22 28.55
CA ASN A 345 5.91 15.14 27.64
C ASN A 345 6.62 15.14 26.28
N PRO A 346 6.28 14.22 25.35
CA PRO A 346 6.86 14.24 24.03
C PRO A 346 6.42 15.53 23.33
N SER A 347 7.37 16.25 22.74
CA SER A 347 7.10 17.35 21.81
C SER A 347 7.42 16.87 20.40
N PHE A 348 6.92 17.59 19.39
CA PHE A 348 7.53 17.46 18.08
C PHE A 348 9.02 17.86 18.19
N PRO A 349 9.90 17.23 17.40
CA PRO A 349 11.20 17.80 17.15
C PRO A 349 11.06 19.27 16.69
N ARG A 350 12.04 20.12 17.00
CA ARG A 350 11.96 21.59 16.98
C ARG A 350 11.18 22.12 15.76
N VAL A 351 9.90 22.39 15.97
CA VAL A 351 9.10 23.23 15.10
C VAL A 351 9.36 24.65 15.56
N GLU A 352 10.39 25.31 15.03
CA GLU A 352 10.39 26.77 15.08
C GLU A 352 9.19 27.23 14.26
N VAL A 353 8.15 27.67 14.96
CA VAL A 353 7.07 28.44 14.38
C VAL A 353 7.72 29.74 13.96
N ALA A 354 8.05 29.85 12.67
CA ALA A 354 8.29 31.15 12.08
C ALA A 354 7.00 31.95 12.34
N ALA A 355 7.06 32.87 13.30
CA ALA A 355 6.07 33.90 13.47
C ALA A 355 5.94 34.58 12.10
N ARG A 356 4.82 34.34 11.42
CA ARG A 356 4.46 35.04 10.20
C ARG A 356 3.83 36.37 10.56
#